data_AF-A0A842VF50-F1
#
_entry.id   AF-A0A842VF50-F1
#
_cell.length_a   1.000
_cell.length_b   1.000
_cell.length_c   1.000
_cell.angle_alpha   90.00
_cell.angle_beta   90.00
_cell.angle_gamma   90.00
#
_symmetry.space_group_name_H-M   'P 1'
#
loop_
_entity.id
_entity.type
_entity.pdbx_description
1 polymer ?
#
loop_
_entity_poly.entity_id
_entity_poly.type
_entity_poly.pdbx_seq_one_letter_code
_entity_poly.pdbx_strand_id
1 'polypeptide(L)'
;MSVDDKSINLFGMAEIKGKSLIILAITFVGIIAFTVLALIFFFLQATEVAMVFFGGAFLVSIFLWVFLSAKQVEKFLRSGETEVARKDKLILIGVSLSIFIFILAIFLTGETIAWWRVRVNQQSYDISGFIIPRALTTVATTFFSSILLLTWSTLRQVSNQAEELQKAEVKNENPLTIIERREKAISTTVNNIGKKGFIFIALIGVTIIFASDLNVYATQGILIIVPFAIAALITLIIVSIYQKKKKSPVQMVLDNLMKCPKCGVKTALGGNFCEKCGEKLVLGKRFSDGIECDECGEVNEENSKHCRYCNATLKTKK
;
A
#
# COMPACT_ATOMS: atom_id res chain seq x y z
N MET A 1 17.93 -1.25 -37.62
CA MET A 1 18.32 -2.19 -36.53
C MET A 1 17.32 -2.03 -35.40
N SER A 2 16.29 -2.89 -35.39
CA SER A 2 15.28 -2.95 -34.33
C SER A 2 15.87 -3.74 -33.15
N VAL A 3 16.32 -3.03 -32.13
CA VAL A 3 16.66 -3.67 -30.85
C VAL A 3 15.34 -4.06 -30.19
N ASP A 4 15.23 -5.34 -29.82
CA ASP A 4 14.08 -5.99 -29.20
C ASP A 4 13.82 -5.42 -27.78
N ASP A 5 13.21 -4.24 -27.72
CA ASP A 5 12.99 -3.44 -26.50
C ASP A 5 11.94 -4.07 -25.54
N LYS A 6 11.23 -5.11 -25.98
CA LYS A 6 10.30 -5.87 -25.13
C LYS A 6 11.00 -6.74 -24.08
N SER A 7 12.29 -7.06 -24.25
CA SER A 7 12.97 -8.04 -23.40
C SER A 7 13.49 -7.47 -22.07
N ILE A 8 13.82 -6.18 -22.01
CA ILE A 8 14.51 -5.57 -20.86
C ILE A 8 13.52 -5.20 -19.73
N ASN A 9 12.28 -4.82 -20.07
CA ASN A 9 11.25 -4.47 -19.08
C ASN A 9 10.60 -5.68 -18.40
N LEU A 10 10.71 -6.87 -18.98
CA LEU A 10 10.12 -8.10 -18.42
C LEU A 10 10.93 -8.67 -17.24
N PHE A 11 12.26 -8.51 -17.25
CA PHE A 11 13.12 -9.10 -16.22
C PHE A 11 13.01 -8.40 -14.86
N GLY A 12 13.00 -7.06 -14.84
CA GLY A 12 12.85 -6.29 -13.60
C GLY A 12 11.47 -6.43 -12.95
N MET A 13 10.40 -6.53 -13.75
CA MET A 13 9.05 -6.74 -13.24
C MET A 13 8.84 -8.16 -12.68
N ALA A 14 9.49 -9.18 -13.26
CA ALA A 14 9.44 -10.55 -12.76
C ALA A 14 10.11 -10.68 -11.38
N GLU A 15 11.26 -10.04 -11.18
CA GLU A 15 12.00 -10.12 -9.91
C GLU A 15 11.26 -9.44 -8.75
N ILE A 16 10.62 -8.28 -9.01
CA ILE A 16 9.83 -7.56 -7.99
C ILE A 16 8.56 -8.34 -7.63
N LYS A 17 7.89 -8.95 -8.63
CA LYS A 17 6.72 -9.80 -8.38
C LYS A 17 7.08 -10.99 -7.48
N GLY A 18 8.21 -11.66 -7.75
CA GLY A 18 8.71 -12.80 -6.96
C GLY A 18 8.91 -12.47 -5.48
N LYS A 19 9.63 -11.38 -5.17
CA LYS A 19 9.90 -10.97 -3.78
C LYS A 19 8.61 -10.68 -3.01
N SER A 20 7.62 -10.03 -3.64
CA SER A 20 6.36 -9.71 -2.98
C SER A 20 5.53 -10.96 -2.64
N LEU A 21 5.61 -11.99 -3.48
CA LEU A 21 4.86 -13.23 -3.33
C LEU A 21 5.48 -14.10 -2.23
N ILE A 22 6.82 -14.09 -2.11
CA ILE A 22 7.54 -14.74 -1.01
C ILE A 22 7.16 -14.13 0.34
N ILE A 23 7.11 -12.79 0.47
CA ILE A 23 6.69 -12.13 1.72
C ILE A 23 5.24 -12.49 2.08
N LEU A 24 4.35 -12.50 1.09
CA LEU A 24 2.96 -12.91 1.30
C LEU A 24 2.87 -14.38 1.78
N ALA A 25 3.64 -15.28 1.17
CA ALA A 25 3.67 -16.69 1.57
C ALA A 25 4.22 -16.86 3.00
N ILE A 26 5.33 -16.20 3.33
CA ILE A 26 5.94 -16.25 4.67
C ILE A 26 4.96 -15.74 5.74
N THR A 27 4.28 -14.61 5.48
CA THR A 27 3.32 -14.05 6.43
C THR A 27 2.10 -14.96 6.62
N PHE A 28 1.59 -15.57 5.55
CA PHE A 28 0.48 -16.51 5.63
C PHE A 28 0.86 -17.80 6.38
N VAL A 29 2.03 -18.38 6.07
CA VAL A 29 2.58 -19.52 6.83
C VAL A 29 2.78 -19.15 8.29
N GLY A 30 3.25 -17.93 8.58
CA GLY A 30 3.36 -17.41 9.93
C GLY A 30 2.03 -17.42 10.67
N ILE A 31 0.97 -16.84 10.09
CA ILE A 31 -0.37 -16.82 10.71
C ILE A 31 -0.85 -18.24 11.00
N ILE A 32 -0.71 -19.17 10.04
CA ILE A 32 -1.10 -20.58 10.24
C ILE A 32 -0.28 -21.21 11.36
N ALA A 33 1.03 -21.07 11.35
CA ALA A 33 1.92 -21.64 12.35
C ALA A 33 1.59 -21.13 13.77
N PHE A 34 1.44 -19.81 13.94
CA PHE A 34 1.04 -19.22 15.22
C PHE A 34 -0.34 -19.72 15.67
N THR A 35 -1.30 -19.84 14.75
CA THR A 35 -2.65 -20.32 15.08
C THR A 35 -2.65 -21.79 15.49
N VAL A 36 -1.94 -22.65 14.76
CA VAL A 36 -1.82 -24.09 15.08
C VAL A 36 -1.11 -24.28 16.42
N LEU A 37 -0.01 -23.56 16.67
CA LEU A 37 0.68 -23.60 17.96
C LEU A 37 -0.22 -23.11 19.10
N ALA A 38 -0.97 -22.02 18.90
CA ALA A 38 -1.93 -21.54 19.89
C ALA A 38 -2.95 -22.61 20.26
N LEU A 39 -3.53 -23.28 19.27
CA LEU A 39 -4.50 -24.35 19.48
C LEU A 39 -3.86 -25.55 20.20
N ILE A 40 -2.65 -25.98 19.81
CA ILE A 40 -1.94 -27.08 20.49
C ILE A 40 -1.74 -26.75 21.97
N PHE A 41 -1.20 -25.57 22.30
CA PHE A 41 -0.96 -25.18 23.69
C PHE A 41 -2.26 -24.98 24.47
N PHE A 42 -3.34 -24.55 23.82
CA PHE A 42 -4.66 -24.46 24.43
C PHE A 42 -5.18 -25.85 24.86
N PHE A 43 -5.08 -26.86 24.00
CA PHE A 43 -5.47 -28.24 24.33
C PHE A 43 -4.56 -28.89 25.38
N LEU A 44 -3.29 -28.49 25.46
CA LEU A 44 -2.35 -28.89 26.51
C LEU A 44 -2.58 -28.17 27.85
N GLN A 45 -3.64 -27.36 27.97
CA GLN A 45 -3.96 -26.55 29.15
C GLN A 45 -2.90 -25.48 29.52
N ALA A 46 -1.98 -25.18 28.61
CA ALA A 46 -0.99 -24.11 28.75
C ALA A 46 -1.57 -22.78 28.20
N THR A 47 -2.64 -22.31 28.83
CA THR A 47 -3.50 -21.23 28.30
C THR A 47 -2.79 -19.88 28.16
N GLU A 48 -1.81 -19.59 29.02
CA GLU A 48 -0.97 -18.40 28.96
C GLU A 48 -0.10 -18.41 27.70
N VAL A 49 0.47 -19.56 27.37
CA VAL A 49 1.30 -19.76 26.18
C VAL A 49 0.43 -19.66 24.92
N ALA A 50 -0.75 -20.30 24.93
CA ALA A 50 -1.71 -20.21 23.84
C ALA A 50 -2.11 -18.75 23.52
N MET A 51 -2.37 -17.95 24.56
CA MET A 51 -2.68 -16.53 24.42
C MET A 51 -1.54 -15.74 23.76
N VAL A 52 -0.27 -16.03 24.10
CA VAL A 52 0.89 -15.41 23.45
C VAL A 52 0.94 -15.75 21.97
N PHE A 53 0.69 -17.01 21.59
CA PHE A 53 0.65 -17.42 20.18
C PHE A 53 -0.50 -16.76 19.40
N PHE A 54 -1.69 -16.62 20.00
CA PHE A 54 -2.77 -15.82 19.40
C PHE A 54 -2.40 -14.35 19.24
N GLY A 55 -1.69 -13.77 20.22
CA GLY A 55 -1.11 -12.44 20.11
C GLY A 55 -0.11 -12.31 18.94
N GLY A 56 0.71 -13.33 18.73
CA GLY A 56 1.59 -13.43 17.56
C GLY A 56 0.81 -13.45 16.24
N ALA A 57 -0.21 -14.29 16.13
CA ALA A 57 -1.06 -14.39 14.94
C ALA A 57 -1.78 -13.05 14.64
N PHE A 58 -2.25 -12.36 15.68
CA PHE A 58 -2.83 -11.02 15.59
C PHE A 58 -1.84 -10.01 15.00
N LEU A 59 -0.60 -9.94 15.52
CA LEU A 59 0.42 -9.02 15.02
C LEU A 59 0.82 -9.31 13.57
N VAL A 60 1.01 -10.58 13.20
CA VAL A 60 1.34 -10.97 11.82
C VAL A 60 0.19 -10.63 10.87
N SER A 61 -1.06 -10.75 11.32
CA SER A 61 -2.24 -10.36 10.53
C SER A 61 -2.31 -8.86 10.28
N ILE A 62 -1.96 -8.03 11.28
CA ILE A 62 -1.85 -6.58 11.08
C ILE A 62 -0.74 -6.24 10.08
N PHE A 63 0.42 -6.89 10.20
CA PHE A 63 1.51 -6.71 9.24
C PHE A 63 1.06 -7.07 7.81
N LEU A 64 0.36 -8.19 7.65
CA LEU A 64 -0.22 -8.61 6.37
C LEU A 64 -1.19 -7.56 5.82
N TRP A 65 -2.05 -7.00 6.68
CA TRP A 65 -2.98 -5.93 6.29
C TRP A 65 -2.26 -4.66 5.80
N VAL A 66 -1.22 -4.21 6.53
CA VAL A 66 -0.40 -3.04 6.13
C VAL A 66 0.30 -3.31 4.79
N PHE A 67 0.88 -4.50 4.64
CA PHE A 67 1.59 -4.91 3.43
C PHE A 67 0.67 -4.98 2.21
N LEU A 68 -0.50 -5.61 2.34
CA LEU A 68 -1.50 -5.69 1.28
C LEU A 68 -2.04 -4.31 0.90
N SER A 69 -2.31 -3.45 1.89
CA SER A 69 -2.74 -2.07 1.64
C SER A 69 -1.70 -1.30 0.82
N ALA A 70 -0.42 -1.40 1.19
CA ALA A 70 0.67 -0.76 0.44
C ALA A 70 0.76 -1.28 -1.00
N LYS A 71 0.67 -2.60 -1.20
CA LYS A 71 0.69 -3.23 -2.52
C LYS A 71 -0.52 -2.82 -3.37
N GLN A 72 -1.69 -2.68 -2.76
CA GLN A 72 -2.90 -2.23 -3.43
C GLN A 72 -2.77 -0.78 -3.91
N VAL A 73 -2.19 0.10 -3.09
CA VAL A 73 -1.90 1.49 -3.49
C VAL A 73 -0.90 1.54 -4.64
N GLU A 74 0.19 0.76 -4.58
CA GLU A 74 1.18 0.69 -5.64
C GLU A 74 0.54 0.22 -6.96
N LYS A 75 -0.25 -0.86 -6.92
CA LYS A 75 -0.97 -1.38 -8.08
C LYS A 75 -1.93 -0.34 -8.66
N PHE A 76 -2.74 0.28 -7.81
CA PHE A 76 -3.76 1.25 -8.22
C PHE A 76 -3.12 2.49 -8.88
N LEU A 77 -2.19 3.16 -8.21
CA LEU A 77 -1.52 4.36 -8.74
C LEU A 77 -0.69 4.08 -10.00
N ARG A 78 -0.14 2.86 -10.15
CA ARG A 78 0.61 2.49 -11.38
C ARG A 78 -0.28 2.12 -12.54
N SER A 79 -1.42 1.49 -12.27
CA SER A 79 -2.38 1.09 -13.31
C SER A 79 -3.09 2.28 -13.96
N GLY A 80 -3.22 3.40 -13.24
CA GLY A 80 -4.04 4.53 -13.70
C GLY A 80 -5.54 4.23 -13.68
N GLU A 81 -5.97 3.12 -13.07
CA GLU A 81 -7.38 2.80 -12.89
C GLU A 81 -8.03 3.81 -11.94
N THR A 82 -9.27 4.22 -12.25
CA THR A 82 -10.05 5.14 -11.42
C THR A 82 -10.75 4.44 -10.25
N GLU A 83 -10.96 3.12 -10.36
CA GLU A 83 -11.63 2.32 -9.34
C GLU A 83 -10.82 1.11 -8.91
N VAL A 84 -10.73 0.91 -7.59
CA VAL A 84 -10.06 -0.25 -7.03
C VAL A 84 -10.88 -1.51 -7.31
N ALA A 85 -10.25 -2.52 -7.92
CA ALA A 85 -10.88 -3.80 -8.23
C ALA A 85 -11.60 -4.43 -7.02
N ARG A 86 -12.82 -4.92 -7.23
CA ARG A 86 -13.66 -5.54 -6.18
C ARG A 86 -12.96 -6.68 -5.43
N LYS A 87 -12.15 -7.48 -6.13
CA LYS A 87 -11.35 -8.58 -5.54
C LYS A 87 -10.37 -8.08 -4.48
N ASP A 88 -9.67 -6.98 -4.77
CA ASP A 88 -8.67 -6.44 -3.86
C ASP A 88 -9.33 -5.85 -2.60
N LYS A 89 -10.52 -5.23 -2.74
CA LYS A 89 -11.34 -4.79 -1.59
C LYS A 89 -11.75 -5.95 -0.68
N LEU A 90 -12.23 -7.06 -1.27
CA LEU A 90 -12.65 -8.24 -0.52
C LEU A 90 -11.49 -8.90 0.24
N ILE A 91 -10.30 -8.98 -0.36
CA ILE A 91 -9.10 -9.50 0.31
C ILE A 91 -8.77 -8.64 1.54
N LEU A 92 -8.78 -7.31 1.41
CA LEU A 92 -8.47 -6.42 2.53
C LEU A 92 -9.48 -6.56 3.66
N ILE A 93 -10.78 -6.63 3.35
CA ILE A 93 -11.85 -6.87 4.33
C ILE A 93 -11.67 -8.22 5.01
N GLY A 94 -11.32 -9.28 4.26
CA GLY A 94 -11.08 -10.61 4.80
C GLY A 94 -9.93 -10.64 5.82
N VAL A 95 -8.83 -9.93 5.54
CA VAL A 95 -7.72 -9.80 6.49
C VAL A 95 -8.11 -8.93 7.69
N SER A 96 -8.89 -7.87 7.51
CA SER A 96 -9.43 -7.11 8.65
C SER A 96 -10.33 -7.97 9.55
N LEU A 97 -11.16 -8.84 8.97
CA LEU A 97 -11.97 -9.79 9.72
C LEU A 97 -11.12 -10.83 10.46
N SER A 98 -10.04 -11.32 9.86
CA SER A 98 -9.14 -12.26 10.53
C SER A 98 -8.46 -11.63 11.74
N ILE A 99 -8.06 -10.36 11.67
CA ILE A 99 -7.52 -9.63 12.83
C ILE A 99 -8.56 -9.60 13.97
N PHE A 100 -9.82 -9.33 13.66
CA PHE A 100 -10.90 -9.34 14.65
C PHE A 100 -11.12 -10.72 15.27
N ILE A 101 -11.07 -11.79 14.47
CA ILE A 101 -11.17 -13.17 14.96
C ILE A 101 -10.04 -13.47 15.97
N PHE A 102 -8.81 -13.00 15.72
CA PHE A 102 -7.72 -13.17 16.68
C PHE A 102 -7.93 -12.38 17.97
N ILE A 103 -8.51 -11.17 17.92
CA ILE A 103 -8.91 -10.45 19.13
C ILE A 103 -9.91 -11.29 19.94
N LEU A 104 -10.94 -11.85 19.29
CA LEU A 104 -11.90 -12.73 19.97
C LEU A 104 -11.22 -13.96 20.57
N ALA A 105 -10.32 -14.61 19.84
CA ALA A 105 -9.58 -15.77 20.32
C ALA A 105 -8.72 -15.45 21.56
N ILE A 106 -8.09 -14.27 21.60
CA ILE A 106 -7.34 -13.80 22.78
C ILE A 106 -8.28 -13.65 23.98
N PHE A 107 -9.45 -13.04 23.81
CA PHE A 107 -10.41 -12.87 24.92
C PHE A 107 -11.01 -14.19 25.40
N LEU A 108 -11.32 -15.10 24.48
CA LEU A 108 -11.85 -16.43 24.80
C LEU A 108 -10.81 -17.28 25.54
N THR A 109 -9.55 -17.24 25.08
CA THR A 109 -8.44 -17.91 25.78
C THR A 109 -8.14 -17.24 27.11
N GLY A 110 -8.26 -15.91 27.18
CA GLY A 110 -8.07 -15.16 28.41
C GLY A 110 -9.07 -15.57 29.50
N GLU A 111 -10.32 -15.87 29.16
CA GLU A 111 -11.35 -16.26 30.14
C GLU A 111 -10.98 -17.52 30.94
N THR A 112 -10.13 -18.40 30.39
CA THR A 112 -9.66 -19.59 31.11
C THR A 112 -8.55 -19.26 32.13
N ILE A 113 -7.91 -18.09 32.02
CA ILE A 113 -6.81 -17.67 32.87
C ILE A 113 -7.34 -16.93 34.10
N ALA A 114 -7.00 -17.41 35.30
CA ALA A 114 -7.57 -16.90 36.55
C ALA A 114 -7.39 -15.39 36.75
N TRP A 115 -6.19 -14.86 36.50
CA TRP A 115 -5.94 -13.43 36.66
C TRP A 115 -6.64 -12.60 35.57
N TRP A 116 -6.78 -13.10 34.35
CA TRP A 116 -7.47 -12.39 33.27
C TRP A 116 -8.95 -12.24 33.58
N ARG A 117 -9.60 -13.33 34.01
CA ARG A 117 -11.02 -13.30 34.41
C ARG A 117 -11.29 -12.27 35.51
N VAL A 118 -10.41 -12.21 36.52
CA VAL A 118 -10.55 -11.29 37.65
C VAL A 118 -10.22 -9.83 37.28
N ARG A 119 -9.42 -9.57 36.24
CA ARG A 119 -8.87 -8.22 35.98
C ARG A 119 -9.31 -7.57 34.68
N VAL A 120 -9.57 -8.38 33.66
CA VAL A 120 -10.01 -7.92 32.33
C VAL A 120 -11.51 -8.13 32.17
N ASN A 121 -12.04 -9.26 32.66
CA ASN A 121 -13.45 -9.62 32.50
C ASN A 121 -14.32 -9.33 33.73
N GLN A 122 -13.77 -8.65 34.75
CA GLN A 122 -14.51 -8.30 35.97
C GLN A 122 -15.72 -7.41 35.69
N GLN A 123 -15.59 -6.47 34.75
CA GLN A 123 -16.70 -5.64 34.30
C GLN A 123 -17.33 -6.30 33.07
N SER A 124 -18.59 -6.72 33.21
CA SER A 124 -19.35 -7.32 32.14
C SER A 124 -20.73 -6.68 32.02
N TYR A 125 -21.26 -6.68 30.80
CA TYR A 125 -22.65 -6.35 30.55
C TYR A 125 -23.45 -7.66 30.55
N ASP A 126 -24.51 -7.72 31.34
CA ASP A 126 -25.50 -8.80 31.26
C ASP A 126 -26.65 -8.32 30.36
N ILE A 127 -26.74 -8.91 29.16
CA ILE A 127 -27.80 -8.62 28.21
C ILE A 127 -28.58 -9.92 28.00
N SER A 128 -29.76 -10.03 28.61
CA SER A 128 -30.64 -11.19 28.49
C SER A 128 -29.97 -12.52 28.88
N GLY A 129 -29.09 -12.53 29.89
CA GLY A 129 -28.38 -13.72 30.35
C GLY A 129 -27.06 -13.99 29.61
N PHE A 130 -26.71 -13.16 28.61
CA PHE A 130 -25.40 -13.21 27.97
C PHE A 130 -24.45 -12.23 28.66
N ILE A 131 -23.39 -12.76 29.26
CA ILE A 131 -22.34 -11.99 29.94
C ILE A 131 -21.26 -11.62 28.90
N ILE A 132 -21.20 -10.34 28.54
CA ILE A 132 -20.20 -9.82 27.58
C ILE A 132 -19.17 -8.97 28.34
N PRO A 133 -17.87 -9.32 28.30
CA PRO A 133 -16.84 -8.50 28.94
C PRO A 133 -16.83 -7.08 28.36
N ARG A 134 -16.87 -6.07 29.24
CA ARG A 134 -16.82 -4.66 28.85
C ARG A 134 -15.55 -4.37 28.04
N ALA A 135 -14.42 -4.92 28.48
CA ALA A 135 -13.15 -4.79 27.77
C ALA A 135 -13.23 -5.28 26.32
N LEU A 136 -13.92 -6.40 26.06
CA LEU A 136 -14.10 -6.91 24.69
C LEU A 136 -14.89 -5.92 23.83
N THR A 137 -16.00 -5.39 24.34
CA THR A 137 -16.82 -4.42 23.59
C THR A 137 -16.07 -3.14 23.28
N THR A 138 -15.28 -2.62 24.23
CA THR A 138 -14.47 -1.41 24.05
C THR A 138 -13.38 -1.65 23.00
N VAL A 139 -12.64 -2.76 23.10
CA VAL A 139 -11.60 -3.12 22.13
C VAL A 139 -12.19 -3.36 20.75
N ALA A 140 -13.31 -4.07 20.64
CA ALA A 140 -14.01 -4.33 19.39
C ALA A 140 -14.48 -3.03 18.72
N THR A 141 -15.14 -2.14 19.48
CA THR A 141 -15.64 -0.85 18.97
C THR A 141 -14.49 0.01 18.48
N THR A 142 -13.41 0.09 19.26
CA THR A 142 -12.20 0.81 18.88
C THR A 142 -11.54 0.21 17.63
N PHE A 143 -11.46 -1.11 17.54
CA PHE A 143 -10.92 -1.82 16.38
C PHE A 143 -11.69 -1.47 15.11
N PHE A 144 -13.02 -1.65 15.11
CA PHE A 144 -13.85 -1.38 13.93
C PHE A 144 -13.83 0.09 13.53
N SER A 145 -13.94 1.00 14.51
CA SER A 145 -13.89 2.44 14.24
C SER A 145 -12.55 2.82 13.61
N SER A 146 -11.45 2.33 14.16
CA SER A 146 -10.12 2.68 13.69
C SER A 146 -9.81 2.06 12.32
N ILE A 147 -10.12 0.79 12.10
CA ILE A 147 -9.84 0.13 10.82
C ILE A 147 -10.67 0.73 9.68
N LEU A 148 -11.96 1.04 9.92
CA LEU A 148 -12.82 1.70 8.94
C LEU A 148 -12.31 3.10 8.60
N LEU A 149 -11.95 3.90 9.60
CA LEU A 149 -11.39 5.23 9.39
C LEU A 149 -10.08 5.18 8.62
N LEU A 150 -9.20 4.23 8.94
CA LEU A 150 -7.91 4.06 8.27
C LEU A 150 -8.06 3.62 6.82
N THR A 151 -8.89 2.62 6.56
CA THR A 151 -9.19 2.16 5.20
C THR A 151 -9.84 3.27 4.38
N TRP A 152 -10.87 3.93 4.91
CA TRP A 152 -11.57 5.01 4.20
C TRP A 152 -10.66 6.21 3.92
N SER A 153 -9.92 6.69 4.93
CA SER A 153 -8.96 7.80 4.79
C SER A 153 -7.89 7.50 3.73
N THR A 154 -7.38 6.27 3.71
CA THR A 154 -6.34 5.85 2.76
C THR A 154 -6.90 5.76 1.34
N LEU A 155 -8.07 5.13 1.16
CA LEU A 155 -8.73 5.04 -0.14
C LEU A 155 -9.07 6.42 -0.71
N ARG A 156 -9.57 7.34 0.13
CA ARG A 156 -9.85 8.72 -0.29
C ARG A 156 -8.59 9.46 -0.71
N GLN A 157 -7.51 9.35 0.05
CA GLN A 157 -6.22 9.97 -0.30
C GLN A 157 -5.67 9.44 -1.63
N VAL A 158 -5.73 8.13 -1.83
CA VAL A 158 -5.27 7.46 -3.06
C VAL A 158 -6.13 7.87 -4.26
N SER A 159 -7.45 7.92 -4.09
CA SER A 159 -8.38 8.37 -5.12
C SER A 159 -8.12 9.81 -5.55
N ASN A 160 -7.91 10.73 -4.60
CA ASN A 160 -7.57 12.12 -4.91
C ASN A 160 -6.25 12.23 -5.69
N GLN A 161 -5.21 11.48 -5.30
CA GLN A 161 -3.92 11.46 -6.01
C GLN A 161 -4.05 10.87 -7.41
N ALA A 162 -4.86 9.83 -7.61
CA ALA A 162 -5.11 9.26 -8.92
C ALA A 162 -5.84 10.25 -9.84
N GLU A 163 -6.84 10.97 -9.33
CA GLU A 163 -7.55 12.01 -10.09
C GLU A 163 -6.61 13.16 -10.50
N GLU A 164 -5.72 13.60 -9.60
CA GLU A 164 -4.71 14.62 -9.92
C GLU A 164 -3.73 14.16 -11.02
N LEU A 165 -3.28 12.91 -10.95
CA LEU A 165 -2.41 12.32 -11.98
C LEU A 165 -3.14 12.20 -13.32
N GLN A 166 -4.41 11.76 -13.32
CA GLN A 166 -5.23 11.69 -14.52
C GLN A 166 -5.46 13.07 -15.14
N LYS A 167 -5.73 14.09 -14.33
CA LYS A 167 -5.84 15.49 -14.80
C LYS A 167 -4.54 15.98 -15.43
N ALA A 168 -3.38 15.62 -14.86
CA ALA A 168 -2.07 15.96 -15.43
C ALA A 168 -1.82 15.25 -16.76
N GLU A 169 -2.22 13.99 -16.88
CA GLU A 169 -2.15 13.21 -18.13
C GLU A 169 -3.06 13.80 -19.21
N VAL A 170 -4.32 14.13 -18.90
CA VAL A 170 -5.26 14.77 -19.84
C VAL A 170 -4.77 16.15 -20.31
N LYS A 171 -4.08 16.89 -19.44
CA LYS A 171 -3.46 18.18 -19.78
C LYS A 171 -2.14 18.03 -20.56
N ASN A 172 -1.69 16.80 -20.83
CA ASN A 172 -0.42 16.50 -21.48
C ASN A 172 0.77 17.17 -20.74
N GLU A 173 0.77 17.16 -19.41
CA GLU A 173 1.93 17.61 -18.63
C GLU A 173 3.17 16.79 -18.98
N ASN A 174 4.36 17.29 -18.62
CA ASN A 174 5.62 16.60 -18.95
C ASN A 174 5.58 15.16 -18.36
N PRO A 175 5.80 14.11 -19.18
CA PRO A 175 5.67 12.71 -18.74
C PRO A 175 6.62 12.36 -17.59
N LEU A 176 7.83 12.95 -17.55
CA LEU A 176 8.75 12.75 -16.41
C LEU A 176 8.15 13.29 -15.11
N THR A 177 7.53 14.46 -15.17
CA THR A 177 6.93 15.09 -13.99
C THR A 177 5.73 14.30 -13.49
N ILE A 178 4.97 13.66 -14.40
CA ILE A 178 3.85 12.77 -14.05
C ILE A 178 4.39 11.52 -13.35
N ILE A 179 5.44 10.89 -13.89
CA ILE A 179 6.07 9.70 -13.31
C ILE A 179 6.71 10.02 -11.95
N GLU A 180 7.40 11.14 -11.82
CA GLU A 180 7.99 11.59 -10.55
C GLU A 180 6.90 11.87 -9.51
N ARG A 181 5.84 12.59 -9.88
CA ARG A 181 4.68 12.81 -8.99
C ARG A 181 4.02 11.50 -8.58
N ARG A 182 3.91 10.54 -9.49
CA ARG A 182 3.34 9.21 -9.23
C ARG A 182 4.19 8.43 -8.23
N GLU A 183 5.50 8.33 -8.43
CA GLU A 183 6.40 7.63 -7.51
C GLU A 183 6.49 8.36 -6.15
N LYS A 184 6.44 9.69 -6.14
CA LYS A 184 6.32 10.49 -4.91
C LYS A 184 5.00 10.23 -4.19
N ALA A 185 3.88 10.14 -4.92
CA ALA A 185 2.57 9.81 -4.37
C ALA A 185 2.56 8.40 -3.77
N ILE A 186 3.07 7.39 -4.50
CA ILE A 186 3.19 6.01 -4.02
C ILE A 186 4.03 5.96 -2.75
N SER A 187 5.25 6.50 -2.76
CA SER A 187 6.15 6.45 -1.60
C SER A 187 5.59 7.19 -0.38
N THR A 188 4.99 8.36 -0.58
CA THR A 188 4.35 9.14 0.50
C THR A 188 3.17 8.38 1.09
N THR A 189 2.30 7.83 0.24
CA THR A 189 1.09 7.14 0.69
C THR A 189 1.43 5.81 1.36
N VAL A 190 2.36 5.02 0.83
CA VAL A 190 2.85 3.78 1.48
C VAL A 190 3.46 4.07 2.85
N ASN A 191 4.28 5.12 2.97
CA ASN A 191 4.84 5.52 4.27
C ASN A 191 3.75 5.97 5.25
N ASN A 192 2.75 6.71 4.78
CA ASN A 192 1.61 7.12 5.60
C ASN A 192 0.76 5.94 6.07
N ILE A 193 0.55 4.91 5.23
CA ILE A 193 -0.13 3.66 5.62
C ILE A 193 0.65 2.97 6.75
N GLY A 194 1.97 2.86 6.63
CA GLY A 194 2.81 2.28 7.69
C GLY A 194 2.69 3.04 9.02
N LYS A 195 2.78 4.37 8.99
CA LYS A 195 2.61 5.22 10.19
C LYS A 195 1.21 5.07 10.80
N LYS A 196 0.17 5.07 9.96
CA LYS A 196 -1.23 4.87 10.39
C LYS A 196 -1.44 3.49 11.02
N GLY A 197 -0.86 2.44 10.45
CA GLY A 197 -0.88 1.09 11.02
C GLY A 197 -0.18 0.98 12.38
N PHE A 198 0.88 1.76 12.60
CA PHE A 198 1.50 1.85 13.93
C PHE A 198 0.61 2.57 14.94
N ILE A 199 0.06 3.73 14.57
CA ILE A 199 -0.86 4.49 15.43
C ILE A 199 -2.05 3.61 15.83
N PHE A 200 -2.56 2.80 14.90
CA PHE A 200 -3.60 1.81 15.16
C PHE A 200 -3.22 0.80 16.26
N ILE A 201 -2.04 0.18 16.15
CA ILE A 201 -1.55 -0.78 17.17
C ILE A 201 -1.41 -0.09 18.52
N ALA A 202 -0.82 1.11 18.54
CA ALA A 202 -0.66 1.89 19.77
C ALA A 202 -2.02 2.22 20.40
N LEU A 203 -3.01 2.63 19.60
CA LEU A 203 -4.34 2.98 20.06
C LEU A 203 -5.10 1.78 20.61
N ILE A 204 -4.99 0.60 19.98
CA ILE A 204 -5.54 -0.65 20.53
C ILE A 204 -4.86 -1.01 21.84
N GLY A 205 -3.52 -0.93 21.91
CA GLY A 205 -2.78 -1.20 23.14
C GLY A 205 -3.19 -0.28 24.29
N VAL A 206 -3.29 1.03 24.03
CA VAL A 206 -3.79 2.02 24.98
C VAL A 206 -5.23 1.71 25.40
N THR A 207 -6.09 1.35 24.44
CA THR A 207 -7.48 0.99 24.73
C THR A 207 -7.57 -0.23 25.62
N ILE A 208 -6.76 -1.27 25.38
CA ILE A 208 -6.70 -2.45 26.26
C ILE A 208 -6.29 -2.01 27.66
N ILE A 209 -5.23 -1.21 27.80
CA ILE A 209 -4.73 -0.72 29.09
C ILE A 209 -5.79 0.05 29.87
N PHE A 210 -6.59 0.89 29.21
CA PHE A 210 -7.66 1.66 29.86
C PHE A 210 -8.94 0.86 30.09
N ALA A 211 -9.23 -0.12 29.24
CA ALA A 211 -10.42 -0.96 29.36
C ALA A 211 -10.25 -2.06 30.42
N SER A 212 -9.02 -2.47 30.70
CA SER A 212 -8.67 -3.31 31.84
C SER A 212 -8.21 -2.43 33.00
N ASP A 213 -8.54 -2.74 34.24
CA ASP A 213 -7.97 -2.02 35.41
C ASP A 213 -6.48 -2.41 35.66
N LEU A 214 -5.68 -2.57 34.59
CA LEU A 214 -4.27 -2.94 34.61
C LEU A 214 -3.39 -1.89 35.30
N ASN A 215 -3.84 -0.64 35.40
CA ASN A 215 -3.10 0.43 36.09
C ASN A 215 -2.90 0.11 37.58
N VAL A 216 -3.84 -0.61 38.20
CA VAL A 216 -3.74 -1.04 39.61
C VAL A 216 -2.62 -2.08 39.80
N TYR A 217 -2.20 -2.77 38.73
CA TYR A 217 -1.23 -3.86 38.76
C TYR A 217 -0.15 -3.67 37.69
N ALA A 218 0.41 -2.47 37.64
CA ALA A 218 1.37 -2.03 36.64
C ALA A 218 2.48 -3.07 36.36
N THR A 219 2.99 -3.77 37.38
CA THR A 219 4.06 -4.78 37.23
C THR A 219 3.66 -5.97 36.36
N GLN A 220 2.42 -6.46 36.45
CA GLN A 220 1.93 -7.58 35.64
C GLN A 220 1.48 -7.13 34.24
N GLY A 221 0.86 -5.95 34.14
CA GLY A 221 0.47 -5.36 32.85
C GLY A 221 1.67 -5.05 31.96
N ILE A 222 2.74 -4.48 32.52
CA ILE A 222 3.99 -4.17 31.80
C ILE A 222 4.60 -5.43 31.17
N LEU A 223 4.53 -6.57 31.87
CA LEU A 223 5.13 -7.83 31.41
C LEU A 223 4.45 -8.35 30.13
N ILE A 224 3.17 -8.05 29.94
CA ILE A 224 2.42 -8.36 28.71
C ILE A 224 2.70 -7.30 27.65
N ILE A 225 2.60 -6.00 27.99
CA ILE A 225 2.65 -4.91 27.01
C ILE A 225 4.04 -4.77 26.36
N VAL A 226 5.11 -4.97 27.12
CA VAL A 226 6.48 -4.73 26.67
C VAL A 226 6.87 -5.61 25.47
N PRO A 227 6.65 -6.94 25.47
CA PRO A 227 6.90 -7.78 24.29
C PRO A 227 6.14 -7.31 23.03
N PHE A 228 4.86 -6.92 23.15
CA PHE A 228 4.09 -6.40 22.01
C PHE A 228 4.64 -5.07 21.50
N ALA A 229 5.01 -4.16 22.41
CA ALA A 229 5.61 -2.88 22.06
C ALA A 229 6.98 -3.06 21.37
N ILE A 230 7.82 -3.96 21.89
CA ILE A 230 9.12 -4.30 21.29
C ILE A 230 8.92 -4.91 19.90
N ALA A 231 8.01 -5.87 19.75
CA ALA A 231 7.73 -6.49 18.45
C ALA A 231 7.23 -5.47 17.42
N ALA A 232 6.34 -4.55 17.82
CA ALA A 232 5.87 -3.46 16.97
C ALA A 232 7.01 -2.51 16.57
N LEU A 233 7.89 -2.14 17.50
CA LEU A 233 9.08 -1.32 17.25
C LEU A 233 10.07 -2.00 16.29
N ILE A 234 10.37 -3.28 16.49
CA ILE A 234 11.26 -4.05 15.61
C ILE A 234 10.70 -4.10 14.19
N THR A 235 9.39 -4.35 14.06
CA THR A 235 8.71 -4.39 12.76
C THR A 235 8.83 -3.04 12.04
N LEU A 236 8.66 -1.94 12.77
CA LEU A 236 8.86 -0.59 12.21
C LEU A 236 10.29 -0.34 11.75
N ILE A 237 11.28 -0.74 12.54
CA ILE A 237 12.70 -0.56 12.22
C ILE A 237 13.04 -1.34 10.94
N ILE A 238 12.58 -2.59 10.84
CA ILE A 238 12.79 -3.43 9.64
C ILE A 238 12.18 -2.75 8.41
N VAL A 239 10.91 -2.33 8.48
CA VAL A 239 10.23 -1.66 7.35
C VAL A 239 10.96 -0.37 6.95
N SER A 240 11.37 0.46 7.91
CA SER A 240 12.09 1.71 7.65
C SER A 240 13.43 1.48 6.94
N ILE A 241 14.19 0.47 7.35
CA ILE A 241 15.47 0.10 6.72
C ILE A 241 15.25 -0.39 5.29
N TYR A 242 14.24 -1.24 5.05
CA TYR A 242 13.94 -1.74 3.72
C TYR A 242 13.52 -0.63 2.75
N GLN A 243 12.77 0.36 3.22
CA GLN A 243 12.31 1.47 2.38
C GLN A 243 13.45 2.41 1.97
N LYS A 244 14.44 2.66 2.85
CA LYS A 244 15.59 3.51 2.50
C LYS A 244 16.40 2.98 1.32
N LYS A 245 16.44 1.66 1.11
CA LYS A 245 17.19 1.04 0.00
C LYS A 245 16.50 1.17 -1.37
N LYS A 246 15.22 1.53 -1.44
CA LYS A 246 14.41 1.51 -2.68
C LYS A 246 14.43 2.81 -3.51
N LYS A 247 15.22 3.83 -3.15
CA LYS A 247 15.47 4.97 -4.05
C LYS A 247 16.40 4.55 -5.19
N SER A 248 15.93 3.69 -6.09
CA SER A 248 16.58 3.57 -7.40
C SER A 248 16.22 4.80 -8.23
N PRO A 249 17.20 5.44 -8.90
CA PRO A 249 16.88 6.41 -9.92
C PRO A 249 16.04 5.69 -10.97
N VAL A 250 14.84 6.22 -11.25
CA VAL A 250 13.97 5.70 -12.31
C VAL A 250 14.74 5.88 -13.62
N GLN A 251 15.35 4.80 -14.10
CA GLN A 251 16.07 4.80 -15.37
C GLN A 251 15.02 4.65 -16.47
N MET A 252 14.57 5.78 -17.01
CA MET A 252 13.55 5.81 -18.05
C MET A 252 14.19 5.57 -19.41
N VAL A 253 13.67 4.57 -20.12
CA VAL A 253 13.82 4.45 -21.57
C VAL A 253 12.73 5.33 -22.17
N LEU A 254 13.12 6.40 -22.85
CA LEU A 254 12.18 7.22 -23.61
C LEU A 254 11.96 6.52 -24.96
N ASP A 255 10.80 5.88 -25.10
CA ASP A 255 10.47 5.10 -26.31
C ASP A 255 10.36 5.96 -27.58
N ASN A 256 10.29 7.29 -27.46
CA ASN A 256 10.39 8.24 -28.58
C ASN A 256 11.09 9.53 -28.15
N LEU A 257 12.34 9.71 -28.59
CA LEU A 257 13.22 10.83 -28.26
C LEU A 257 13.29 11.83 -29.42
N MET A 258 12.97 13.10 -29.17
CA MET A 258 13.32 14.21 -30.06
C MET A 258 14.41 15.08 -29.44
N LYS A 259 15.16 15.83 -30.25
CA LYS A 259 16.06 16.85 -29.72
C LYS A 259 15.27 18.12 -29.42
N CYS A 260 15.40 18.64 -28.19
CA CYS A 260 14.84 19.94 -27.87
C CYS A 260 15.43 21.02 -28.78
N PRO A 261 14.61 21.86 -29.43
CA PRO A 261 15.08 22.90 -30.34
C PRO A 261 15.93 23.97 -29.63
N LYS A 262 15.75 24.16 -28.31
CA LYS A 262 16.48 25.16 -27.53
C LYS A 262 17.79 24.65 -26.93
N CYS A 263 17.78 23.49 -26.28
CA CYS A 263 18.97 23.00 -25.56
C CYS A 263 19.67 21.79 -26.21
N GLY A 264 19.14 21.28 -27.33
CA GLY A 264 19.72 20.17 -28.10
C GLY A 264 19.69 18.79 -27.42
N VAL A 265 19.25 18.72 -26.17
CA VAL A 265 19.17 17.47 -25.41
C VAL A 265 17.94 16.67 -25.84
N LYS A 266 18.09 15.34 -25.88
CA LYS A 266 17.00 14.45 -26.21
C LYS A 266 15.92 14.50 -25.12
N THR A 267 14.66 14.54 -25.51
CA THR A 267 13.48 14.71 -24.64
C THR A 267 12.31 13.91 -25.23
N ALA A 268 11.29 13.59 -24.44
CA ALA A 268 10.17 12.78 -24.92
C ALA A 268 9.38 13.50 -26.01
N LEU A 269 9.12 12.82 -27.14
CA LEU A 269 8.34 13.31 -28.28
C LEU A 269 6.90 13.68 -27.89
N GLY A 270 6.33 13.00 -26.89
CA GLY A 270 4.98 13.25 -26.38
C GLY A 270 4.89 14.35 -25.32
N GLY A 271 6.01 14.94 -24.88
CA GLY A 271 6.01 15.99 -23.87
C GLY A 271 5.62 17.35 -24.46
N ASN A 272 4.81 18.13 -23.74
CA ASN A 272 4.59 19.55 -24.03
C ASN A 272 5.82 20.42 -23.74
N PHE A 273 6.83 19.89 -23.02
CA PHE A 273 7.99 20.64 -22.56
C PHE A 273 9.25 19.79 -22.60
N CYS A 274 10.40 20.43 -22.81
CA CYS A 274 11.70 19.78 -22.72
C CYS A 274 12.04 19.43 -21.27
N GLU A 275 12.48 18.20 -21.06
CA GLU A 275 12.86 17.64 -19.76
C GLU A 275 14.08 18.31 -19.10
N LYS A 276 14.99 18.88 -19.89
CA LYS A 276 16.20 19.52 -19.37
C LYS A 276 16.06 21.02 -19.17
N CYS A 277 15.43 21.72 -20.11
CA CYS A 277 15.42 23.19 -20.12
C CYS A 277 14.05 23.82 -19.92
N GLY A 278 12.98 23.01 -19.83
CA GLY A 278 11.61 23.49 -19.61
C GLY A 278 10.99 24.23 -20.80
N GLU A 279 11.65 24.26 -21.96
CA GLU A 279 11.12 24.92 -23.16
C GLU A 279 9.84 24.24 -23.63
N LYS A 280 8.82 25.02 -23.98
CA LYS A 280 7.57 24.49 -24.52
C LYS A 280 7.84 23.87 -25.89
N LEU A 281 7.59 22.57 -26.00
CA LEU A 281 7.66 21.85 -27.26
C LEU A 281 6.32 22.09 -27.98
N VAL A 282 6.38 22.64 -29.19
CA VAL A 282 5.20 22.95 -30.04
C VAL A 282 4.44 21.66 -30.43
N LEU A 283 4.98 20.49 -30.10
CA LEU A 283 4.65 19.16 -30.63
C LEU A 283 3.55 18.40 -29.88
N GLY A 284 3.02 18.90 -28.76
CA GLY A 284 2.09 18.16 -27.91
C GLY A 284 0.60 18.13 -28.33
N LYS A 285 0.22 18.71 -29.48
CA LYS A 285 -1.11 18.45 -30.07
C LYS A 285 -1.08 17.10 -30.78
N ARG A 286 -1.91 16.14 -30.36
CA ARG A 286 -2.28 15.01 -31.24
C ARG A 286 -3.23 15.57 -32.29
N PHE A 287 -2.81 15.52 -33.55
CA PHE A 287 -3.64 15.92 -34.68
C PHE A 287 -4.48 14.70 -35.06
N SER A 288 -5.80 14.77 -34.86
CA SER A 288 -6.74 13.82 -35.45
C SER A 288 -6.97 14.13 -36.94
N ASP A 289 -6.56 15.32 -37.38
CA ASP A 289 -6.80 15.89 -38.68
C ASP A 289 -5.57 16.73 -39.06
N GLY A 290 -5.04 16.51 -40.27
CA GLY A 290 -3.78 17.08 -40.72
C GLY A 290 -3.18 16.34 -41.91
N ILE A 291 -1.87 16.42 -42.09
CA ILE A 291 -1.15 15.76 -43.18
C ILE A 291 -0.52 14.44 -42.71
N GLU A 292 -0.89 13.34 -43.35
CA GLU A 292 -0.28 12.04 -43.09
C GLU A 292 1.11 11.96 -43.74
N CYS A 293 2.08 11.41 -43.01
CA CYS A 293 3.43 11.24 -43.53
C CYS A 293 3.55 9.98 -44.39
N ASP A 294 3.88 10.15 -45.67
CA ASP A 294 4.10 9.04 -46.62
C ASP A 294 5.14 7.99 -46.15
N GLU A 295 6.11 8.38 -45.32
CA GLU A 295 7.20 7.49 -44.87
C GLU A 295 6.85 6.68 -43.60
N CYS A 296 5.93 7.16 -42.75
CA CYS A 296 5.64 6.51 -41.46
C CYS A 296 4.17 6.38 -41.10
N GLY A 297 3.24 6.88 -41.94
CA GLY A 297 1.79 6.79 -41.73
C GLY A 297 1.24 7.67 -40.60
N GLU A 298 2.07 8.49 -39.97
CA GLU A 298 1.67 9.31 -38.83
C GLU A 298 1.11 10.67 -39.27
N VAL A 299 0.06 11.14 -38.57
CA VAL A 299 -0.60 12.43 -38.86
C VAL A 299 0.17 13.60 -38.21
N ASN A 300 0.43 14.64 -39.01
CA ASN A 300 1.17 15.85 -38.66
C ASN A 300 0.28 17.10 -38.84
N GLU A 301 0.72 18.24 -38.30
CA GLU A 301 0.04 19.53 -38.51
C GLU A 301 0.01 19.89 -40.00
N GLU A 302 -1.11 20.45 -40.47
CA GLU A 302 -1.37 20.74 -41.88
C GLU A 302 -0.30 21.65 -42.53
N ASN A 303 0.35 22.50 -41.72
CA ASN A 303 1.40 23.44 -42.16
C ASN A 303 2.83 22.94 -41.90
N SER A 304 3.01 21.69 -41.48
CA SER A 304 4.35 21.13 -41.22
C SER A 304 5.10 20.83 -42.52
N LYS A 305 6.36 21.29 -42.62
CA LYS A 305 7.25 20.94 -43.74
C LYS A 305 7.94 19.59 -43.57
N HIS A 306 8.07 19.11 -42.33
CA HIS A 306 8.73 17.86 -41.99
C HIS A 306 7.89 17.05 -41.00
N CYS A 307 7.91 15.73 -41.15
CA CYS A 307 7.24 14.78 -40.28
C CYS A 307 7.88 14.79 -38.90
N ARG A 308 7.08 14.94 -37.85
CA ARG A 308 7.59 14.99 -36.48
C ARG A 308 8.15 13.66 -35.97
N TYR A 309 7.82 12.54 -36.63
CA TYR A 309 8.19 11.20 -36.18
C TYR A 309 9.40 10.64 -36.91
N CYS A 310 9.47 10.79 -38.23
CA CYS A 310 10.57 10.27 -39.05
C CYS A 310 11.42 11.36 -39.71
N ASN A 311 11.08 12.63 -39.52
CA ASN A 311 11.76 13.80 -40.10
C ASN A 311 11.72 13.90 -41.65
N ALA A 312 10.92 13.05 -42.30
CA ALA A 312 10.70 13.10 -43.74
C ALA A 312 9.98 14.38 -44.17
N THR A 313 10.26 14.89 -45.38
CA THR A 313 9.60 16.09 -45.91
C THR A 313 8.14 15.80 -46.23
N LEU A 314 7.22 16.63 -45.73
CA LEU A 314 5.78 16.49 -45.95
C LEU A 314 5.35 17.26 -47.21
N LYS A 315 4.46 16.66 -48.01
CA LYS A 315 3.93 17.29 -49.23
C LYS A 315 2.74 18.20 -48.89
N THR A 316 2.97 19.47 -48.63
CA THR A 316 1.90 20.46 -48.37
C THR A 316 0.73 20.32 -49.36
N LYS A 317 -0.50 20.12 -48.87
CA LYS A 317 -1.70 20.26 -49.70
C LYS A 317 -1.75 21.72 -50.19
N LYS A 318 -1.71 21.90 -51.51
CA LYS A 318 -1.90 23.20 -52.17
C LYS A 318 -3.34 23.66 -52.04
#